data_AF-A0A8S2FCV9-F1
#
_entry.id   AF-A0A8S2FCV9-F1
#
_cell.length_a   1.000
_cell.length_b   1.000
_cell.length_c   1.000
_cell.angle_alpha   90.00
_cell.angle_beta   90.00
_cell.angle_gamma   90.00
#
_symmetry.space_group_name_H-M   'P 1'
#
loop_
_entity.id
_entity.type
_entity.pdbx_description
1 polymer ?
#
loop_
_entity_poly.entity_id
_entity_poly.type
_entity_poly.pdbx_seq_one_letter_code
_entity_poly.pdbx_strand_id
1 'polypeptide(L)' 'GKLEFNRVSFVYPTRPNRIVLRQFSLQINPDQCIAIVGMTIRNVLF' A
#
# COMPACT_ATOMS: atom_id res chain seq x y z
N GLY A 1 -10.64 15.86 -7.26
CA GLY A 1 -11.38 14.67 -7.77
C GLY A 1 -11.37 13.58 -6.72
N LYS A 2 -12.36 12.67 -6.73
CA LYS A 2 -12.42 11.52 -5.81
C LYS A 2 -11.43 10.44 -6.29
N LEU A 3 -10.67 9.84 -5.37
CA LEU A 3 -9.78 8.70 -5.64
C LEU A 3 -10.20 7.49 -4.79
N GLU A 4 -10.10 6.29 -5.36
CA GLU A 4 -10.48 5.05 -4.67
C GLU A 4 -9.52 3.92 -5.02
N PHE A 5 -9.02 3.26 -3.98
CA PHE A 5 -8.42 1.93 -4.04
C PHE A 5 -9.48 0.95 -3.55
N ASN A 6 -9.76 -0.10 -4.32
CA ASN A 6 -10.74 -1.13 -3.96
C ASN A 6 -10.13 -2.52 -4.06
N ARG A 7 -9.90 -3.16 -2.91
CA ARG A 7 -9.36 -4.52 -2.76
C ARG A 7 -8.08 -4.77 -3.57
N VAL A 8 -7.23 -3.75 -3.67
CA VAL A 8 -5.99 -3.80 -4.44
C VAL A 8 -4.99 -4.73 -3.78
N SER A 9 -4.47 -5.69 -4.54
CA SER A 9 -3.36 -6.53 -4.13
C SER A 9 -2.16 -6.27 -5.02
N PHE A 10 -0.99 -6.10 -4.41
CA PHE A 10 0.23 -5.73 -5.14
C PHE A 10 1.43 -6.51 -4.63
N VAL A 11 2.26 -6.93 -5.58
CA VAL A 11 3.51 -7.66 -5.40
C VAL A 11 4.52 -7.06 -6.37
N TYR A 12 5.75 -6.83 -5.93
CA TYR A 12 6.82 -6.45 -6.85
C TYR A 12 7.20 -7.67 -7.72
N PRO A 13 7.24 -7.55 -9.07
CA PRO A 13 7.55 -8.68 -9.96
C PRO A 13 8.89 -9.38 -9.64
N THR A 14 9.87 -8.62 -9.15
CA THR A 14 11.19 -9.13 -8.74
C THR A 14 11.16 -9.94 -7.44
N ARG A 15 10.07 -9.86 -6.66
CA ARG A 15 9.90 -10.55 -5.37
C ARG A 15 8.48 -11.13 -5.26
N PRO A 16 8.12 -12.12 -6.10
CA PRO A 16 6.75 -12.63 -6.22
C PRO A 16 6.21 -13.22 -4.91
N ASN A 17 7.09 -13.70 -4.03
CA ASN A 17 6.70 -14.32 -2.76
C ASN A 17 6.40 -13.31 -1.64
N ARG A 18 6.64 -12.00 -1.86
CA ARG A 18 6.36 -10.95 -0.86
C ARG A 18 5.23 -10.05 -1.31
N ILE A 19 4.06 -10.29 -0.73
CA ILE A 19 2.88 -9.44 -0.92
C ILE A 19 3.07 -8.13 -0.15
N VAL A 20 2.97 -7.01 -0.87
CA VAL A 20 3.15 -5.65 -0.34
C VAL A 20 1.82 -5.06 0.08
N LEU A 21 0.79 -5.19 -0.77
CA LEU A 21 -0.59 -4.83 -0.45
C LEU A 21 -1.44 -6.09 -0.58
N ARG A 22 -2.26 -6.38 0.42
CA ARG A 22 -3.20 -7.51 0.41
C ARG A 22 -4.61 -6.96 0.58
N GLN A 23 -5.40 -6.99 -0.49
CA GLN A 23 -6.79 -6.49 -0.51
C GLN A 23 -6.95 -5.09 0.10
N PHE A 24 -6.02 -4.19 -0.19
CA PHE A 24 -6.02 -2.82 0.33
C PHE A 24 -7.16 -2.00 -0.28
N SER A 25 -7.95 -1.34 0.57
CA SER A 25 -9.01 -0.42 0.17
C SER A 25 -8.83 0.93 0.87
N LEU A 26 -8.96 2.02 0.13
CA LEU A 26 -8.83 3.39 0.62
C LEU A 26 -9.65 4.33 -0.26
N GLN A 27 -10.47 5.18 0.34
CA GLN A 27 -11.19 6.24 -0.36
C GLN A 27 -10.62 7.60 0.07
N ILE A 28 -10.30 8.43 -0.92
CA ILE A 28 -9.86 9.81 -0.71
C ILE A 28 -10.89 10.73 -1.37
N ASN A 29 -11.51 11.57 -0.56
CA ASN A 29 -12.46 12.57 -1.03
C ASN A 29 -11.71 13.82 -1.56
N PRO A 30 -12.36 14.64 -2.41
CA PRO A 30 -11.83 15.94 -2.78
C PRO A 30 -11.44 16.76 -1.55
N ASP A 31 -10.35 17.52 -1.66
CA ASP A 31 -9.83 18.45 -0.64
C ASP A 31 -9.41 17.80 0.70
N GLN A 32 -9.28 16.48 0.73
CA GLN A 32 -8.78 15.74 1.89
C GLN A 32 -7.27 15.50 1.79
N CYS A 33 -6.55 15.75 2.89
CA CYS A 33 -5.16 15.33 3.04
C CYS A 33 -5.08 14.01 3.82
N ILE A 34 -4.37 13.01 3.28
CA ILE A 34 -4.18 11.71 3.93
C ILE A 34 -2.69 11.46 4.14
N ALA A 35 -2.32 11.10 5.37
CA ALA A 35 -0.99 10.60 5.69
C ALA A 35 -0.99 9.06 5.70
N ILE A 36 -0.08 8.45 4.94
CA ILE A 36 0.15 7.00 4.96
C ILE A 36 1.29 6.71 5.93
N VAL A 37 1.02 5.88 6.93
CA VAL A 37 2.01 5.44 7.92
C VAL A 37 2.13 3.92 7.91
N GLY A 38 3.33 3.42 8.17
CA GLY A 38 3.61 2.00 8.18
C GLY A 38 4.79 1.66 9.08
N MET A 39 4.83 0.43 9.55
CA MET A 39 5.95 -0.07 10.34
C MET A 39 7.13 -0.40 9.43
N THR A 40 8.32 0.09 9.75
CA THR A 40 9.55 -0.38 9.11
C THR A 40 10.04 -1.63 9.82
N ILE A 41 9.91 -2.80 9.18
CA ILE A 41 10.62 -4.00 9.62
C ILE A 41 12.06 -3.89 9.12
N ARG A 42 12.99 -3.50 10.00
CA ARG A 42 14.42 -3.73 9.75
C ARG A 42 14.70 -5.22 9.93
N ASN A 43 14.91 -5.92 8.83
CA ASN A 43 15.80 -7.07 8.78
C ASN A 43 16.56 -7.01 7.45
N VAL A 44 17.49 -6.06 7.39
CA VAL A 44 18.53 -5.99 6.36
C VAL A 44 19.78 -6.53 7.05
N LEU A 45 19.99 -7.84 6.96
CA LEU A 45 21.34 -8.37 6.99
C LEU A 45 21.85 -8.20 5.55
N PHE A 46 22.86 -7.36 5.41
CA PHE A 46 23.63 -7.21 4.17
C PHE A 46 24.40 -8.50 3.88
#